data_AF-A0A6E8VR03-F1
#
_entry.id   AF-A0A6E8VR03-F1
#
_cell.length_a   1.000
_cell.length_b   1.000
_cell.length_c   1.000
_cell.angle_alpha   90.00
_cell.angle_beta   90.00
_cell.angle_gamma   90.00
#
_symmetry.space_group_name_H-M   'P 1'
#
loop_
_entity.id
_entity.type
_entity.pdbx_description
1 polymer ?
#
loop_
_entity_poly.entity_id
_entity_poly.type
_entity_poly.pdbx_seq_one_letter_code
_entity_poly.pdbx_strand_id
1 'polypeptide(L)'
;MVKWVGVLVLVAVAATAFAEEPHKAASAEGKKVVCYVGTWAVYRPGNGRYDIEHIDPSLCTHLMYGFFGINEDATVRIIDPYLDLEENWGRGHIKRFVGLKNVAPGLKTLAAIGGWNEGSRKFSAMAASGELRKRFISDCVAFCQRHGFDGIDLDWEYPAQRDGNPLIDRDNHAQLVEEMREEFDHYSLLLTAAVASVEFSAGVSYDIPRISKSFHFLNVMVYDMHGAWDSYCGINAPLYRGSADTTDRLGQMNVNASIQFWLAQGAPAEKLVLGIPLYGRSFTLANAANTQIGAPTVGGGTAGPYTREPGVMGYNEFCEKLATEAWDLRWSEEQQVPYAVRNNQWLGYDDLRSVQLKVKYLLDQGLGGAMVWSLETDDFLGVCGGGRYPLMHEIRSLVNGGTPSTTTQPPSVAPTTTTVAPGTTTTTPTGANPGTTQPPTSDAPNHTTTSTTTGGNPGTTQPPSGVGPCAGGRYGFVPHPTNCARYYICLTADTYYEFTCPPGTLFDPVLHICNWADQVKCPNE
;
A
#
# COMPACT_ATOMS: atom_id res chain seq x y z
N MET A 1 83.63 34.81 -41.71
CA MET A 1 82.29 34.70 -41.06
C MET A 1 81.59 33.49 -41.66
N VAL A 2 81.25 32.48 -40.84
CA VAL A 2 80.54 31.28 -41.31
C VAL A 2 79.04 31.56 -41.30
N LYS A 3 78.39 31.59 -42.48
CA LYS A 3 76.93 31.65 -42.56
C LYS A 3 76.38 30.23 -42.52
N TRP A 4 75.66 29.89 -41.45
CA TRP A 4 74.91 28.65 -41.35
C TRP A 4 73.69 28.69 -42.28
N VAL A 5 73.47 27.63 -43.04
CA VAL A 5 72.23 27.41 -43.77
C VAL A 5 71.34 26.52 -42.89
N GLY A 6 70.41 27.14 -42.17
CA GLY A 6 69.40 26.42 -41.40
C GLY A 6 68.32 25.85 -42.33
N VAL A 7 68.25 24.53 -42.46
CA VAL A 7 67.15 23.86 -43.18
C VAL A 7 65.90 23.87 -42.28
N LEU A 8 64.86 24.58 -42.71
CA LEU A 8 63.60 24.66 -41.98
C LEU A 8 62.74 23.42 -42.27
N VAL A 9 62.81 22.40 -41.41
CA VAL A 9 61.95 21.21 -41.54
C VAL A 9 60.55 21.52 -41.01
N LEU A 10 59.61 21.72 -41.93
CA LEU A 10 58.19 21.87 -41.62
C LEU A 10 57.59 20.51 -41.23
N VAL A 11 57.59 20.22 -39.92
CA VAL A 11 56.87 19.07 -39.37
C VAL A 11 55.37 19.37 -39.40
N ALA A 12 54.69 18.89 -40.45
CA ALA A 12 53.23 18.90 -40.51
C ALA A 12 52.68 17.90 -39.50
N VAL A 13 52.28 18.39 -38.31
CA VAL A 13 51.54 17.58 -37.33
C VAL A 13 50.15 17.33 -37.89
N ALA A 14 49.98 16.18 -38.54
CA ALA A 14 48.68 15.67 -38.94
C ALA A 14 47.87 15.31 -37.68
N ALA A 15 47.07 16.26 -37.19
CA ALA A 15 46.13 16.02 -36.12
C ALA A 15 45.05 15.04 -36.60
N THR A 16 45.26 13.75 -36.34
CA THR A 16 44.24 12.71 -36.51
C THR A 16 43.14 12.95 -35.48
N ALA A 17 42.15 13.77 -35.86
CA ALA A 17 40.90 13.85 -35.15
C ALA A 17 40.25 12.46 -35.22
N PHE A 18 40.34 11.71 -34.12
CA PHE A 18 39.44 10.61 -33.88
C PHE A 18 38.05 11.21 -33.78
N ALA A 19 37.25 11.06 -34.83
CA ALA A 19 35.82 11.22 -34.72
C ALA A 19 35.34 10.10 -33.81
N GLU A 20 35.03 10.43 -32.56
CA GLU A 20 34.11 9.60 -31.79
C GLU A 20 32.83 9.49 -32.63
N GLU A 21 32.44 8.27 -32.99
CA GLU A 21 31.06 8.06 -33.44
C GLU A 21 30.16 8.56 -32.31
N PRO A 22 29.10 9.34 -32.61
CA PRO A 22 28.24 9.90 -31.58
C PRO A 22 27.65 8.73 -30.78
N HIS A 23 28.13 8.57 -29.55
CA HIS A 23 27.80 7.43 -28.70
C HIS A 23 26.27 7.37 -28.60
N LYS A 24 25.67 6.40 -29.30
CA LYS A 24 24.25 6.44 -29.64
C LYS A 24 23.47 6.33 -28.33
N ALA A 25 22.99 7.47 -27.84
CA ALA A 25 22.38 7.57 -26.52
C ALA A 25 21.35 6.45 -26.38
N ALA A 26 21.48 5.67 -25.31
CA ALA A 26 20.59 4.54 -25.05
C ALA A 26 19.15 5.06 -25.18
N SER A 27 18.39 4.44 -26.10
CA SER A 27 17.08 4.93 -26.53
C SER A 27 16.28 5.36 -25.33
N ALA A 28 15.95 6.66 -25.23
CA ALA A 28 15.36 7.26 -24.04
C ALA A 28 14.02 6.59 -23.72
N GLU A 29 14.08 5.57 -22.88
CA GLU A 29 12.92 4.79 -22.48
C GLU A 29 11.98 5.71 -21.69
N GLY A 30 10.71 5.75 -22.11
CA GLY A 30 9.74 6.66 -21.52
C GLY A 30 9.61 6.46 -20.02
N LYS A 31 9.23 7.52 -19.30
CA LYS A 31 9.01 7.46 -17.85
C LYS A 31 8.04 6.31 -17.52
N LYS A 32 8.41 5.56 -16.48
CA LYS A 32 7.78 4.29 -16.14
C LYS A 32 6.41 4.52 -15.50
N VAL A 33 5.47 3.62 -15.77
CA VAL A 33 4.20 3.52 -15.05
C VAL A 33 4.11 2.07 -14.59
N VAL A 34 4.41 1.86 -13.32
CA VAL A 34 4.56 0.55 -12.68
C VAL A 34 3.31 0.26 -11.86
N CYS A 35 2.70 -0.90 -12.05
CA CYS A 35 1.39 -1.19 -11.49
C CYS A 35 1.38 -2.54 -10.77
N TYR A 36 1.23 -2.53 -9.45
CA TYR A 36 1.04 -3.75 -8.68
C TYR A 36 -0.41 -4.24 -8.76
N VAL A 37 -0.57 -5.57 -8.82
CA VAL A 37 -1.85 -6.26 -8.71
C VAL A 37 -1.76 -7.25 -7.55
N GLY A 38 -2.54 -7.01 -6.49
CA GLY A 38 -2.68 -7.95 -5.38
C GLY A 38 -3.62 -9.09 -5.76
N THR A 39 -3.08 -10.28 -6.04
CA THR A 39 -3.83 -11.40 -6.65
C THR A 39 -4.99 -11.91 -5.80
N TRP A 40 -4.90 -11.77 -4.47
CA TRP A 40 -5.97 -12.09 -3.52
C TRP A 40 -7.24 -11.24 -3.70
N ALA A 41 -7.16 -10.12 -4.43
CA ALA A 41 -8.30 -9.29 -4.77
C ALA A 41 -9.40 -10.03 -5.57
N VAL A 42 -9.04 -11.16 -6.18
CA VAL A 42 -9.98 -12.08 -6.84
C VAL A 42 -10.93 -12.79 -5.89
N TYR A 43 -10.69 -12.72 -4.59
CA TYR A 43 -11.54 -13.26 -3.53
C TYR A 43 -12.37 -12.18 -2.82
N ARG A 44 -12.20 -10.90 -3.15
CA ARG A 44 -13.04 -9.80 -2.65
C ARG A 44 -14.50 -9.98 -3.12
N PRO A 45 -15.49 -9.50 -2.34
CA PRO A 45 -16.91 -9.60 -2.66
C PRO A 45 -17.38 -8.47 -3.60
N GLY A 46 -18.49 -8.70 -4.31
CA GLY A 46 -19.20 -7.67 -5.08
C GLY A 46 -18.30 -6.93 -6.09
N ASN A 47 -18.47 -5.61 -6.17
CA ASN A 47 -17.67 -4.73 -7.03
C ASN A 47 -16.17 -4.73 -6.68
N GLY A 48 -15.80 -5.23 -5.49
CA GLY A 48 -14.41 -5.36 -5.08
C GLY A 48 -13.63 -6.48 -5.77
N ARG A 49 -14.31 -7.44 -6.41
CA ARG A 49 -13.68 -8.58 -7.10
C ARG A 49 -12.82 -8.12 -8.26
N TYR A 50 -11.53 -8.40 -8.21
CA TYR A 50 -10.58 -8.09 -9.28
C TYR A 50 -9.91 -9.36 -9.82
N ASP A 51 -9.93 -9.55 -11.14
CA ASP A 51 -9.34 -10.69 -11.86
C ASP A 51 -8.63 -10.15 -13.12
N ILE A 52 -7.79 -10.93 -13.78
CA ILE A 52 -6.92 -10.45 -14.89
C ILE A 52 -7.69 -9.67 -15.97
N GLU A 53 -8.90 -10.10 -16.31
CA GLU A 53 -9.75 -9.46 -17.35
C GLU A 53 -10.18 -8.03 -17.01
N HIS A 54 -9.96 -7.56 -15.77
CA HIS A 54 -10.21 -6.17 -15.38
C HIS A 54 -9.04 -5.26 -15.75
N ILE A 55 -7.82 -5.78 -15.82
CA ILE A 55 -6.59 -5.00 -16.12
C ILE A 55 -6.70 -4.42 -17.52
N ASP A 56 -6.53 -3.09 -17.65
CA ASP A 56 -6.24 -2.47 -18.94
C ASP A 56 -4.71 -2.38 -19.12
N PRO A 57 -4.11 -3.19 -20.02
CA PRO A 57 -2.66 -3.25 -20.18
C PRO A 57 -2.06 -2.02 -20.87
N SER A 58 -2.87 -1.06 -21.35
CA SER A 58 -2.38 0.20 -21.93
C SER A 58 -2.03 1.26 -20.87
N LEU A 59 -2.60 1.14 -19.67
CA LEU A 59 -2.39 2.08 -18.55
C LEU A 59 -0.96 2.05 -18.01
N CYS A 60 -0.28 0.91 -18.11
CA CYS A 60 1.00 0.65 -17.47
C CYS A 60 2.12 0.44 -18.51
N THR A 61 3.38 0.55 -18.08
CA THR A 61 4.54 0.01 -18.83
C THR A 61 5.08 -1.26 -18.19
N HIS A 62 4.87 -1.43 -16.88
CA HIS A 62 5.23 -2.63 -16.11
C HIS A 62 4.05 -3.04 -15.24
N LEU A 63 3.65 -4.31 -15.25
CA LEU A 63 2.77 -4.92 -14.26
C LEU A 63 3.58 -5.81 -13.31
N MET A 64 3.31 -5.72 -12.01
CA MET A 64 3.92 -6.54 -10.98
C MET A 64 2.87 -7.50 -10.38
N TYR A 65 3.15 -8.81 -10.43
CA TYR A 65 2.25 -9.85 -9.93
C TYR A 65 2.49 -10.10 -8.43
N GLY A 66 1.66 -9.52 -7.56
CA GLY A 66 1.78 -9.59 -6.11
C GLY A 66 0.93 -10.73 -5.50
N PHE A 67 1.49 -11.80 -4.93
CA PHE A 67 2.91 -12.08 -4.69
C PHE A 67 3.23 -13.57 -4.80
N PHE A 68 4.51 -13.84 -5.03
CA PHE A 68 5.16 -15.12 -4.72
C PHE A 68 5.94 -15.01 -3.42
N GLY A 69 6.14 -16.13 -2.73
CA GLY A 69 6.96 -16.20 -1.53
C GLY A 69 8.30 -16.88 -1.77
N ILE A 70 9.02 -17.15 -0.69
CA ILE A 70 10.24 -17.96 -0.66
C ILE A 70 10.06 -19.18 0.27
N ASN A 71 10.75 -20.27 -0.03
CA ASN A 71 10.85 -21.48 0.79
C ASN A 71 12.12 -21.45 1.68
N GLU A 72 12.16 -22.27 2.74
CA GLU A 72 13.35 -22.40 3.60
C GLU A 72 14.58 -22.93 2.84
N ASP A 73 14.38 -23.65 1.73
CA ASP A 73 15.45 -24.15 0.86
C ASP A 73 15.93 -23.11 -0.16
N ALA A 74 15.37 -21.89 -0.13
CA ALA A 74 15.59 -20.77 -1.04
C ALA A 74 15.03 -20.91 -2.48
N THR A 75 14.02 -21.76 -2.70
CA THR A 75 13.22 -21.76 -3.94
C THR A 75 12.05 -20.77 -3.90
N VAL A 76 11.54 -20.38 -5.08
CA VAL A 76 10.37 -19.51 -5.24
C VAL A 76 9.09 -20.30 -4.95
N ARG A 77 8.21 -19.75 -4.12
CA ARG A 77 6.95 -20.38 -3.70
C ARG A 77 5.73 -19.70 -4.33
N ILE A 78 4.97 -20.49 -5.08
CA ILE A 78 3.60 -20.16 -5.50
C ILE A 78 2.70 -20.20 -4.25
N ILE A 79 1.98 -19.10 -3.97
CA ILE A 79 1.21 -18.94 -2.73
C ILE A 79 -0.19 -19.53 -2.86
N ASP A 80 -0.85 -19.34 -4.01
CA ASP A 80 -2.15 -19.95 -4.32
C ASP A 80 -2.07 -20.76 -5.63
N PRO A 81 -1.60 -22.02 -5.57
CA PRO A 81 -1.52 -22.88 -6.74
C PRO A 81 -2.85 -23.11 -7.47
N TYR A 82 -4.00 -22.93 -6.81
CA TYR A 82 -5.31 -23.07 -7.45
C TYR A 82 -5.65 -21.82 -8.29
N LEU A 83 -5.27 -20.63 -7.83
CA LEU A 83 -5.38 -19.42 -8.63
C LEU A 83 -4.33 -19.38 -9.75
N ASP A 84 -3.07 -19.58 -9.37
CA ASP A 84 -1.89 -19.21 -10.15
C ASP A 84 -1.66 -20.12 -11.37
N LEU A 85 -1.83 -21.43 -11.21
CA LEU A 85 -1.46 -22.47 -12.18
C LEU A 85 -2.65 -22.97 -13.03
N GLU A 86 -2.36 -23.75 -14.08
CA GLU A 86 -3.40 -24.46 -14.87
C GLU A 86 -3.59 -25.91 -14.40
N GLU A 87 -2.57 -26.47 -13.76
CA GLU A 87 -2.52 -27.80 -13.20
C GLU A 87 -3.63 -28.01 -12.15
N ASN A 88 -4.12 -29.24 -12.03
CA ASN A 88 -5.18 -29.63 -11.08
C ASN A 88 -6.49 -28.82 -11.20
N TRP A 89 -6.84 -28.36 -12.41
CA TRP A 89 -8.00 -27.48 -12.69
C TRP A 89 -7.86 -26.07 -12.09
N GLY A 90 -6.62 -25.60 -11.93
CA GLY A 90 -6.32 -24.23 -11.53
C GLY A 90 -6.74 -23.17 -12.57
N ARG A 91 -6.76 -21.91 -12.13
CA ARG A 91 -7.37 -20.77 -12.85
C ARG A 91 -6.39 -20.04 -13.79
N GLY A 92 -5.16 -20.53 -13.91
CA GLY A 92 -4.14 -20.05 -14.85
C GLY A 92 -3.81 -18.56 -14.73
N HIS A 93 -3.96 -17.97 -13.54
CA HIS A 93 -3.92 -16.51 -13.34
C HIS A 93 -2.56 -15.91 -13.73
N ILE A 94 -1.44 -16.65 -13.51
CA ILE A 94 -0.11 -16.29 -14.03
C ILE A 94 -0.11 -16.19 -15.55
N LYS A 95 -0.57 -17.25 -16.23
CA LYS A 95 -0.55 -17.35 -17.70
C LYS A 95 -1.44 -16.30 -18.36
N ARG A 96 -2.60 -16.01 -17.76
CA ARG A 96 -3.49 -14.93 -18.19
C ARG A 96 -2.82 -13.56 -18.03
N PHE A 97 -2.18 -13.30 -16.90
CA PHE A 97 -1.46 -12.04 -16.62
C PHE A 97 -0.29 -11.81 -17.59
N VAL A 98 0.61 -12.80 -17.73
CA VAL A 98 1.72 -12.74 -18.70
C VAL A 98 1.20 -12.63 -20.14
N GLY A 99 0.04 -13.24 -20.40
CA GLY A 99 -0.69 -13.15 -21.67
C GLY A 99 -1.12 -11.74 -22.09
N LEU A 100 -1.21 -10.77 -21.16
CA LEU A 100 -1.53 -9.37 -21.46
C LEU A 100 -0.51 -8.69 -22.39
N LYS A 101 0.73 -9.20 -22.46
CA LYS A 101 1.75 -8.73 -23.42
C LYS A 101 1.35 -8.95 -24.88
N ASN A 102 0.44 -9.88 -25.16
CA ASN A 102 -0.13 -10.07 -26.50
C ASN A 102 -1.15 -8.97 -26.87
N VAL A 103 -1.71 -8.26 -25.88
CA VAL A 103 -2.63 -7.13 -26.05
C VAL A 103 -1.87 -5.80 -26.12
N ALA A 104 -0.80 -5.67 -25.32
CA ALA A 104 0.10 -4.51 -25.32
C ALA A 104 1.56 -4.93 -25.59
N PRO A 105 2.02 -4.96 -26.85
CA PRO A 105 3.34 -5.51 -27.23
C PRO A 105 4.60 -4.80 -26.69
N GLY A 106 4.45 -3.71 -25.92
CA GLY A 106 5.54 -3.04 -25.19
C GLY A 106 5.51 -3.26 -23.67
N LEU A 107 4.51 -3.99 -23.16
CA LEU A 107 4.30 -4.20 -21.73
C LEU A 107 5.33 -5.17 -21.15
N LYS A 108 5.79 -4.89 -19.92
CA LYS A 108 6.57 -5.81 -19.09
C LYS A 108 5.73 -6.38 -17.95
N THR A 109 5.97 -7.63 -17.62
CA THR A 109 5.30 -8.39 -16.56
C THR A 109 6.36 -9.02 -15.67
N LEU A 110 6.40 -8.65 -14.39
CA LEU A 110 7.37 -9.19 -13.43
C LEU A 110 6.65 -9.94 -12.32
N ALA A 111 7.34 -10.94 -11.78
CA ALA A 111 6.92 -11.67 -10.59
C ALA A 111 7.41 -10.91 -9.35
N ALA A 112 6.51 -10.43 -8.49
CA ALA A 112 6.90 -9.82 -7.22
C ALA A 112 7.08 -10.90 -6.16
N ILE A 113 8.27 -10.98 -5.57
CA ILE A 113 8.61 -11.98 -4.54
C ILE A 113 8.76 -11.28 -3.19
N GLY A 114 7.88 -11.61 -2.24
CA GLY A 114 7.88 -11.05 -0.89
C GLY A 114 6.54 -10.42 -0.49
N GLY A 115 6.59 -9.14 -0.15
CA GLY A 115 5.49 -8.39 0.45
C GLY A 115 5.30 -8.67 1.94
N TRP A 116 4.54 -7.80 2.62
CA TRP A 116 4.42 -7.72 4.07
C TRP A 116 4.24 -9.08 4.78
N ASN A 117 3.37 -9.94 4.26
CA ASN A 117 3.04 -11.22 4.89
C ASN A 117 4.15 -12.30 4.79
N GLU A 118 5.18 -12.09 3.96
CA GLU A 118 6.29 -13.04 3.80
C GLU A 118 7.32 -12.93 4.95
N GLY A 119 7.52 -11.71 5.47
CA GLY A 119 8.47 -11.38 6.54
C GLY A 119 9.95 -11.54 6.14
N SER A 120 10.87 -11.09 7.00
CA SER A 120 12.29 -11.05 6.64
C SER A 120 13.06 -12.33 6.94
N ARG A 121 12.61 -13.18 7.88
CA ARG A 121 13.40 -14.32 8.40
C ARG A 121 14.04 -15.18 7.29
N LYS A 122 13.26 -15.53 6.28
CA LYS A 122 13.71 -16.40 5.18
C LYS A 122 14.59 -15.68 4.17
N PHE A 123 14.30 -14.41 3.87
CA PHE A 123 15.18 -13.57 3.05
C PHE A 123 16.54 -13.34 3.73
N SER A 124 16.57 -13.03 5.03
CA SER A 124 17.81 -12.89 5.82
C SER A 124 18.63 -14.19 5.81
N ALA A 125 17.99 -15.34 6.07
CA ALA A 125 18.64 -16.65 6.03
C ALA A 125 19.20 -17.00 4.63
N MET A 126 18.45 -16.71 3.56
CA MET A 126 18.90 -16.90 2.17
C MET A 126 20.05 -15.97 1.81
N ALA A 127 19.91 -14.67 2.07
CA ALA A 127 20.91 -13.65 1.73
C ALA A 127 22.23 -13.85 2.49
N ALA A 128 22.20 -14.42 3.70
CA ALA A 128 23.39 -14.72 4.49
C ALA A 128 24.19 -15.95 3.99
N SER A 129 23.70 -16.73 3.03
CA SER A 129 24.38 -17.94 2.54
C SER A 129 24.56 -17.92 1.02
N GLY A 130 25.81 -17.91 0.55
CA GLY A 130 26.13 -17.93 -0.88
C GLY A 130 25.58 -19.16 -1.65
N GLU A 131 25.34 -20.29 -0.98
CA GLU A 131 24.65 -21.42 -1.60
C GLU A 131 23.15 -21.11 -1.82
N LEU A 132 22.49 -20.56 -0.81
CA LEU A 132 21.06 -20.25 -0.86
C LEU A 132 20.78 -19.08 -1.79
N ARG A 133 21.61 -18.02 -1.79
CA ARG A 133 21.57 -16.95 -2.80
C ARG A 133 21.69 -17.52 -4.21
N LYS A 134 22.72 -18.33 -4.48
CA LYS A 134 22.90 -18.94 -5.81
C LYS A 134 21.69 -19.78 -6.23
N ARG A 135 21.10 -20.57 -5.32
CA ARG A 135 19.89 -21.33 -5.60
C ARG A 135 18.69 -20.43 -5.89
N PHE A 136 18.46 -19.39 -5.09
CA PHE A 136 17.38 -18.42 -5.30
C PHE A 136 17.51 -17.69 -6.63
N ILE A 137 18.73 -17.25 -6.99
CA ILE A 137 19.04 -16.62 -8.28
C ILE A 137 18.70 -17.58 -9.44
N SER A 138 19.19 -18.82 -9.39
CA SER A 138 18.94 -19.82 -10.44
C SER A 138 17.46 -20.21 -10.54
N ASP A 139 16.74 -20.33 -9.41
CA ASP A 139 15.32 -20.67 -9.41
C ASP A 139 14.44 -19.49 -9.85
N CYS A 140 14.81 -18.25 -9.54
CA CYS A 140 14.19 -17.05 -10.12
C CYS A 140 14.28 -17.03 -11.66
N VAL A 141 15.47 -17.31 -12.21
CA VAL A 141 15.67 -17.42 -13.67
C VAL A 141 14.78 -18.52 -14.24
N ALA A 142 14.78 -19.71 -13.63
CA ALA A 142 13.97 -20.84 -14.07
C ALA A 142 12.46 -20.56 -13.96
N PHE A 143 12.02 -19.81 -12.94
CA PHE A 143 10.65 -19.38 -12.74
C PHE A 143 10.19 -18.40 -13.82
N CYS A 144 10.99 -17.36 -14.11
CA CYS A 144 10.73 -16.43 -15.20
C CYS A 144 10.63 -17.15 -16.56
N GLN A 145 11.56 -18.06 -16.86
CA GLN A 145 11.53 -18.84 -18.10
C GLN A 145 10.33 -19.79 -18.20
N ARG A 146 9.94 -20.44 -17.09
CA ARG A 146 8.80 -21.37 -17.04
C ARG A 146 7.46 -20.68 -17.22
N HIS A 147 7.31 -19.49 -16.65
CA HIS A 147 6.03 -18.77 -16.61
C HIS A 147 5.92 -17.59 -17.59
N GLY A 148 7.02 -17.19 -18.22
CA GLY A 148 7.08 -16.13 -19.24
C GLY A 148 7.19 -14.70 -18.70
N PHE A 149 7.50 -14.52 -17.42
CA PHE A 149 7.79 -13.21 -16.83
C PHE A 149 9.08 -12.60 -17.43
N ASP A 150 9.11 -11.28 -17.55
CA ASP A 150 10.26 -10.52 -18.06
C ASP A 150 11.29 -10.20 -16.96
N GLY A 151 11.05 -10.59 -15.71
CA GLY A 151 11.92 -10.28 -14.58
C GLY A 151 11.29 -10.53 -13.20
N ILE A 152 12.07 -10.22 -12.16
CA ILE A 152 11.66 -10.27 -10.74
C ILE A 152 11.62 -8.86 -10.16
N ASP A 153 10.56 -8.59 -9.39
CA ASP A 153 10.54 -7.49 -8.42
C ASP A 153 10.76 -8.08 -7.01
N LEU A 154 11.79 -7.61 -6.31
CA LEU A 154 12.14 -8.10 -4.97
C LEU A 154 11.49 -7.20 -3.91
N ASP A 155 10.53 -7.72 -3.17
CA ASP A 155 9.77 -6.97 -2.16
C ASP A 155 10.05 -7.53 -0.75
N TRP A 156 11.31 -7.47 -0.35
CA TRP A 156 11.71 -7.85 1.01
C TRP A 156 11.34 -6.71 1.97
N GLU A 157 10.35 -6.95 2.83
CA GLU A 157 9.85 -5.98 3.82
C GLU A 157 10.24 -6.32 5.29
N TYR A 158 11.39 -5.90 5.83
CA TYR A 158 12.52 -5.21 5.20
C TYR A 158 13.85 -5.83 5.69
N PRO A 159 14.96 -5.74 4.92
CA PRO A 159 16.29 -6.08 5.42
C PRO A 159 16.55 -5.39 6.76
N ALA A 160 17.17 -6.06 7.72
CA ALA A 160 17.43 -5.56 9.08
C ALA A 160 16.19 -5.36 9.99
N GLN A 161 14.99 -5.72 9.54
CA GLN A 161 13.72 -5.51 10.25
C GLN A 161 12.86 -6.78 10.23
N ARG A 162 11.84 -6.90 11.10
CA ARG A 162 10.80 -7.97 11.08
C ARG A 162 11.36 -9.40 10.95
N ASP A 163 12.16 -9.80 11.94
CA ASP A 163 12.98 -11.04 11.99
C ASP A 163 14.18 -11.09 11.01
N GLY A 164 14.53 -9.96 10.40
CA GLY A 164 15.81 -9.74 9.74
C GLY A 164 16.95 -9.47 10.73
N ASN A 165 18.20 -9.67 10.30
CA ASN A 165 19.40 -9.47 11.10
C ASN A 165 20.04 -8.09 10.84
N PRO A 166 19.93 -7.12 11.78
CA PRO A 166 20.38 -5.74 11.57
C PRO A 166 21.90 -5.56 11.51
N LEU A 167 22.70 -6.61 11.75
CA LEU A 167 24.16 -6.54 11.66
C LEU A 167 24.71 -6.92 10.28
N ILE A 168 23.91 -7.59 9.42
CA ILE A 168 24.40 -8.17 8.15
C ILE A 168 23.43 -8.00 6.97
N ASP A 169 22.12 -7.86 7.20
CA ASP A 169 21.12 -7.89 6.12
C ASP A 169 21.33 -6.80 5.07
N ARG A 170 21.73 -5.59 5.49
CA ARG A 170 22.01 -4.46 4.60
C ARG A 170 23.04 -4.81 3.51
N ASP A 171 24.13 -5.44 3.92
CA ASP A 171 25.26 -5.76 3.05
C ASP A 171 25.05 -7.09 2.31
N ASN A 172 24.34 -8.03 2.94
CA ASN A 172 23.89 -9.28 2.33
C ASN A 172 22.83 -9.05 1.23
N HIS A 173 21.89 -8.12 1.44
CA HIS A 173 20.91 -7.67 0.44
C HIS A 173 21.63 -7.03 -0.75
N ALA A 174 22.60 -6.14 -0.48
CA ALA A 174 23.40 -5.54 -1.54
C ALA A 174 24.21 -6.59 -2.33
N GLN A 175 24.81 -7.57 -1.66
CA GLN A 175 25.50 -8.69 -2.32
C GLN A 175 24.54 -9.57 -3.13
N LEU A 176 23.36 -9.88 -2.59
CA LEU A 176 22.32 -10.65 -3.28
C LEU A 176 21.92 -9.97 -4.59
N VAL A 177 21.66 -8.66 -4.59
CA VAL A 177 21.16 -7.98 -5.80
C VAL A 177 22.28 -7.72 -6.82
N GLU A 178 23.54 -7.63 -6.38
CA GLU A 178 24.72 -7.71 -7.26
C GLU A 178 24.81 -9.09 -7.95
N GLU A 179 24.76 -10.18 -7.18
CA GLU A 179 24.80 -11.56 -7.72
C GLU A 179 23.56 -11.89 -8.60
N MET A 180 22.36 -11.39 -8.24
CA MET A 180 21.17 -11.48 -9.10
C MET A 180 21.36 -10.72 -10.42
N ARG A 181 21.96 -9.52 -10.38
CA ARG A 181 22.15 -8.69 -11.58
C ARG A 181 23.07 -9.36 -12.59
N GLU A 182 24.22 -9.88 -12.14
CA GLU A 182 25.19 -10.54 -13.01
C GLU A 182 24.55 -11.71 -13.79
N GLU A 183 23.75 -12.55 -13.12
CA GLU A 183 23.09 -13.67 -13.79
C GLU A 183 21.86 -13.26 -14.61
N PHE A 184 21.08 -12.26 -14.17
CA PHE A 184 19.88 -11.83 -14.90
C PHE A 184 20.19 -11.18 -16.25
N ASP A 185 21.33 -10.48 -16.37
CA ASP A 185 21.80 -9.92 -17.64
C ASP A 185 22.07 -11.01 -18.69
N HIS A 186 22.53 -12.21 -18.29
CA HIS A 186 22.71 -13.35 -19.22
C HIS A 186 21.39 -13.80 -19.87
N TYR A 187 20.25 -13.55 -19.23
CA TYR A 187 18.92 -13.94 -19.71
C TYR A 187 18.05 -12.76 -20.16
N SER A 188 18.59 -11.54 -20.19
CA SER A 188 17.85 -10.29 -20.44
C SER A 188 16.66 -10.06 -19.49
N LEU A 189 16.77 -10.53 -18.24
CA LEU A 189 15.71 -10.39 -17.23
C LEU A 189 15.81 -9.06 -16.49
N LEU A 190 14.66 -8.43 -16.27
CA LEU A 190 14.55 -7.27 -15.40
C LEU A 190 14.70 -7.68 -13.93
N LEU A 191 15.30 -6.76 -13.18
CA LEU A 191 15.50 -6.86 -11.73
C LEU A 191 15.13 -5.50 -11.14
N THR A 192 14.08 -5.47 -10.32
CA THR A 192 13.53 -4.28 -9.65
C THR A 192 13.25 -4.61 -8.19
N ALA A 193 12.90 -3.60 -7.39
CA ALA A 193 12.44 -3.81 -6.02
C ALA A 193 11.45 -2.74 -5.58
N ALA A 194 10.47 -3.14 -4.78
CA ALA A 194 9.81 -2.25 -3.84
C ALA A 194 10.73 -2.00 -2.63
N VAL A 195 10.82 -0.74 -2.19
CA VAL A 195 11.76 -0.34 -1.14
C VAL A 195 11.15 0.63 -0.13
N ALA A 196 11.56 0.49 1.13
CA ALA A 196 11.18 1.42 2.19
C ALA A 196 11.55 2.87 1.85
N SER A 197 10.67 3.79 2.19
CA SER A 197 10.77 5.21 1.81
C SER A 197 11.58 6.04 2.80
N VAL A 198 11.16 6.05 4.07
CA VAL A 198 11.66 6.96 5.11
C VAL A 198 13.07 6.61 5.60
N GLU A 199 13.87 7.65 5.89
CA GLU A 199 15.29 7.56 6.30
C GLU A 199 15.55 6.53 7.41
N PHE A 200 14.76 6.53 8.50
CA PHE A 200 14.97 5.61 9.63
C PHE A 200 14.75 4.13 9.28
N SER A 201 14.11 3.82 8.14
CA SER A 201 13.87 2.47 7.64
C SER A 201 14.84 2.14 6.50
N ALA A 202 14.87 2.97 5.46
CA ALA A 202 15.73 2.79 4.29
C ALA A 202 17.24 2.80 4.64
N GLY A 203 17.66 3.66 5.59
CA GLY A 203 19.05 3.80 5.99
C GLY A 203 19.63 2.61 6.75
N VAL A 204 18.79 1.81 7.43
CA VAL A 204 19.22 0.54 8.06
C VAL A 204 19.12 -0.65 7.10
N SER A 205 18.18 -0.61 6.14
CA SER A 205 17.92 -1.71 5.23
C SER A 205 18.82 -1.75 3.99
N TYR A 206 19.34 -0.62 3.50
CA TYR A 206 19.94 -0.54 2.16
C TYR A 206 21.33 0.10 2.09
N ASP A 207 22.21 -0.51 1.29
CA ASP A 207 23.36 0.19 0.70
C ASP A 207 22.94 0.82 -0.63
N ILE A 208 22.37 2.04 -0.55
CA ILE A 208 21.76 2.74 -1.68
C ILE A 208 22.72 2.87 -2.89
N PRO A 209 24.01 3.27 -2.73
CA PRO A 209 24.97 3.33 -3.84
C PRO A 209 25.31 1.99 -4.51
N ARG A 210 25.19 0.85 -3.79
CA ARG A 210 25.34 -0.49 -4.38
C ARG A 210 24.07 -0.92 -5.09
N ILE A 211 22.94 -0.95 -4.39
CA ILE A 211 21.68 -1.48 -4.96
C ILE A 211 21.19 -0.66 -6.16
N SER A 212 21.42 0.65 -6.17
CA SER A 212 21.05 1.54 -7.29
C SER A 212 21.86 1.28 -8.56
N LYS A 213 22.99 0.55 -8.50
CA LYS A 213 23.69 0.08 -9.70
C LYS A 213 23.01 -1.15 -10.27
N SER A 214 22.78 -2.15 -9.41
CA SER A 214 22.22 -3.46 -9.77
C SER A 214 20.79 -3.39 -10.29
N PHE A 215 19.88 -2.75 -9.55
CA PHE A 215 18.47 -2.64 -9.93
C PHE A 215 18.29 -1.79 -11.19
N HIS A 216 17.34 -2.19 -12.05
CA HIS A 216 16.94 -1.41 -13.21
C HIS A 216 16.20 -0.13 -12.79
N PHE A 217 15.32 -0.25 -11.80
CA PHE A 217 14.66 0.85 -11.10
C PHE A 217 14.18 0.40 -9.72
N LEU A 218 13.84 1.38 -8.87
CA LEU A 218 13.46 1.23 -7.47
C LEU A 218 12.08 1.85 -7.24
N ASN A 219 11.11 1.03 -6.83
CA ASN A 219 9.74 1.44 -6.53
C ASN A 219 9.67 1.93 -5.08
N VAL A 220 9.83 3.24 -4.86
CA VAL A 220 9.92 3.79 -3.50
C VAL A 220 8.53 3.90 -2.90
N MET A 221 8.29 3.15 -1.81
CA MET A 221 6.98 3.05 -1.15
C MET A 221 6.71 4.28 -0.26
N VAL A 222 6.47 5.44 -0.89
CA VAL A 222 6.22 6.73 -0.22
C VAL A 222 4.77 6.91 0.26
N TYR A 223 4.19 5.81 0.72
CA TYR A 223 2.89 5.70 1.40
C TYR A 223 3.09 4.98 2.74
N ASP A 224 2.02 4.70 3.48
CA ASP A 224 2.07 4.12 4.83
C ASP A 224 2.86 4.96 5.84
N MET A 225 2.84 6.28 5.65
CA MET A 225 3.41 7.25 6.57
C MET A 225 2.63 7.29 7.90
N HIS A 226 1.32 7.02 7.86
CA HIS A 226 0.47 6.91 9.03
C HIS A 226 -0.61 5.85 8.83
N GLY A 227 -0.96 5.13 9.89
CA GLY A 227 -1.97 4.07 9.83
C GLY A 227 -2.46 3.64 11.21
N ALA A 228 -3.31 2.60 11.26
CA ALA A 228 -4.01 2.18 12.47
C ALA A 228 -3.12 1.74 13.67
N TRP A 229 -1.80 1.62 13.45
CA TRP A 229 -0.77 1.44 14.47
C TRP A 229 -0.46 2.72 15.27
N ASP A 230 -0.77 3.90 14.74
CA ASP A 230 -0.60 5.19 15.39
C ASP A 230 -1.77 5.51 16.34
N SER A 231 -1.46 6.05 17.52
CA SER A 231 -2.47 6.51 18.51
C SER A 231 -3.08 7.88 18.17
N TYR A 232 -2.90 8.34 16.94
CA TYR A 232 -3.36 9.61 16.37
C TYR A 232 -3.60 9.41 14.86
N CYS A 233 -4.47 10.22 14.25
CA CYS A 233 -4.73 10.13 12.81
C CYS A 233 -3.73 10.96 11.99
N GLY A 234 -3.23 10.40 10.89
CA GLY A 234 -2.35 11.08 9.94
C GLY A 234 -2.61 10.60 8.50
N ILE A 235 -2.16 11.35 7.50
CA ILE A 235 -2.47 11.03 6.08
C ILE A 235 -1.57 9.89 5.59
N ASN A 236 -2.09 9.02 4.72
CA ASN A 236 -1.37 7.86 4.17
C ASN A 236 -0.04 8.23 3.48
N ALA A 237 -0.08 9.24 2.61
CA ALA A 237 1.06 9.63 1.76
C ALA A 237 1.15 11.16 1.56
N PRO A 238 1.38 11.95 2.62
CA PRO A 238 1.53 13.41 2.51
C PRO A 238 2.72 13.77 1.62
N LEU A 239 2.54 14.74 0.71
CA LEU A 239 3.59 15.17 -0.22
C LEU A 239 4.73 15.89 0.52
N TYR A 240 4.36 16.72 1.51
CA TYR A 240 5.28 17.49 2.36
C TYR A 240 4.93 17.32 3.84
N ARG A 241 5.82 17.78 4.72
CA ARG A 241 5.62 17.86 6.18
C ARG A 241 4.50 18.85 6.55
N GLY A 242 3.65 18.49 7.49
CA GLY A 242 2.64 19.35 8.10
C GLY A 242 2.99 19.80 9.52
N SER A 243 2.21 20.73 10.07
CA SER A 243 2.36 21.29 11.42
C SER A 243 2.08 20.27 12.56
N ALA A 244 1.37 19.18 12.27
CA ALA A 244 1.19 18.05 13.18
C ALA A 244 2.48 17.22 13.38
N ASP A 245 3.43 17.30 12.44
CA ASP A 245 4.63 16.46 12.39
C ASP A 245 5.71 17.02 13.34
N THR A 246 5.41 17.01 14.63
CA THR A 246 6.09 17.80 15.68
C THR A 246 7.47 17.26 16.12
N THR A 247 7.86 16.06 15.68
CA THR A 247 9.17 15.47 15.97
C THR A 247 9.98 15.29 14.68
N ASP A 248 11.30 15.14 14.79
CA ASP A 248 12.18 14.95 13.62
C ASP A 248 11.83 13.67 12.85
N ARG A 249 11.44 12.59 13.57
CA ARG A 249 10.98 11.35 12.95
C ARG A 249 9.71 11.58 12.14
N LEU A 250 8.70 12.25 12.69
CA LEU A 250 7.48 12.61 11.94
C LEU A 250 7.80 13.53 10.76
N GLY A 251 8.78 14.44 10.91
CA GLY A 251 9.26 15.31 9.84
C GLY A 251 9.84 14.58 8.62
N GLN A 252 10.23 13.30 8.76
CA GLN A 252 10.66 12.43 7.67
C GLN A 252 9.48 11.70 6.98
N MET A 253 8.30 11.63 7.60
CA MET A 253 7.17 10.78 7.16
C MET A 253 6.32 11.45 6.07
N ASN A 254 6.97 11.84 4.99
CA ASN A 254 6.36 12.42 3.79
C ASN A 254 7.16 12.05 2.53
N VAL A 255 6.47 12.15 1.38
CA VAL A 255 7.03 11.83 0.06
C VAL A 255 8.31 12.61 -0.21
N ASN A 256 8.30 13.92 0.01
CA ASN A 256 9.44 14.76 -0.31
C ASN A 256 10.68 14.41 0.55
N ALA A 257 10.54 14.31 1.87
CA ALA A 257 11.67 13.94 2.74
C ALA A 257 12.26 12.57 2.36
N SER A 258 11.40 11.60 2.02
CA SER A 258 11.81 10.27 1.56
C SER A 258 12.61 10.33 0.27
N ILE A 259 12.11 11.01 -0.78
CA ILE A 259 12.80 11.11 -2.07
C ILE A 259 14.10 11.91 -1.95
N GLN A 260 14.12 13.02 -1.20
CA GLN A 260 15.35 13.79 -0.97
C GLN A 260 16.41 12.97 -0.20
N PHE A 261 16.01 12.09 0.73
CA PHE A 261 16.93 11.15 1.37
C PHE A 261 17.54 10.17 0.36
N TRP A 262 16.74 9.49 -0.46
CA TRP A 262 17.24 8.55 -1.46
C TRP A 262 18.20 9.21 -2.47
N LEU A 263 17.88 10.43 -2.93
CA LEU A 263 18.76 11.23 -3.79
C LEU A 263 20.07 11.63 -3.08
N ALA A 264 19.99 12.09 -1.82
CA ALA A 264 21.17 12.48 -1.03
C ALA A 264 22.09 11.29 -0.71
N GLN A 265 21.55 10.08 -0.60
CA GLN A 265 22.31 8.83 -0.48
C GLN A 265 22.85 8.30 -1.82
N GLY A 266 22.70 9.06 -2.92
CA GLY A 266 23.33 8.77 -4.21
C GLY A 266 22.53 7.85 -5.14
N ALA A 267 21.22 7.68 -4.93
CA ALA A 267 20.37 7.02 -5.92
C ALA A 267 20.19 7.92 -7.16
N PRO A 268 20.38 7.41 -8.40
CA PRO A 268 20.08 8.16 -9.62
C PRO A 268 18.57 8.44 -9.73
N ALA A 269 18.19 9.71 -9.96
CA ALA A 269 16.79 10.14 -10.00
C ALA A 269 15.98 9.34 -11.04
N GLU A 270 16.57 9.09 -12.21
CA GLU A 270 15.98 8.32 -13.31
C GLU A 270 15.73 6.84 -12.99
N LYS A 271 16.29 6.31 -11.89
CA LYS A 271 16.00 4.98 -11.34
C LYS A 271 14.98 4.98 -10.20
N LEU A 272 14.70 6.11 -9.56
CA LEU A 272 13.66 6.21 -8.54
C LEU A 272 12.28 6.31 -9.20
N VAL A 273 11.35 5.46 -8.80
CA VAL A 273 9.96 5.44 -9.28
C VAL A 273 9.04 5.75 -8.09
N LEU A 274 8.21 6.78 -8.23
CA LEU A 274 7.44 7.35 -7.13
C LEU A 274 6.18 6.52 -6.84
N GLY A 275 6.10 5.88 -5.67
CA GLY A 275 4.88 5.22 -5.21
C GLY A 275 3.72 6.18 -4.99
N ILE A 276 2.54 5.84 -5.50
CA ILE A 276 1.28 6.56 -5.30
C ILE A 276 0.23 5.54 -4.84
N PRO A 277 -0.36 5.69 -3.64
CA PRO A 277 -1.38 4.77 -3.17
C PRO A 277 -2.72 5.06 -3.86
N LEU A 278 -3.42 4.02 -4.31
CA LEU A 278 -4.80 4.11 -4.81
C LEU A 278 -5.80 3.73 -3.70
N TYR A 279 -5.43 4.04 -2.45
CA TYR A 279 -6.14 3.73 -1.21
C TYR A 279 -5.79 4.75 -0.12
N GLY A 280 -6.62 4.83 0.91
CA GLY A 280 -6.37 5.62 2.12
C GLY A 280 -6.19 4.78 3.38
N ARG A 281 -5.55 5.39 4.37
CA ARG A 281 -5.42 4.88 5.74
C ARG A 281 -6.48 5.55 6.62
N SER A 282 -7.24 4.76 7.36
CA SER A 282 -8.44 5.19 8.08
C SER A 282 -8.32 4.99 9.59
N PHE A 283 -9.04 5.80 10.35
CA PHE A 283 -8.94 5.85 11.81
C PHE A 283 -10.31 6.04 12.45
N THR A 284 -10.47 5.47 13.65
CA THR A 284 -11.56 5.81 14.57
C THR A 284 -11.03 6.79 15.60
N LEU A 285 -11.49 8.04 15.54
CA LEU A 285 -11.15 9.14 16.44
C LEU A 285 -11.66 8.85 17.87
N ALA A 286 -10.83 9.15 18.87
CA ALA A 286 -11.20 9.02 20.28
C ALA A 286 -12.26 10.06 20.70
N ASN A 287 -12.38 11.17 19.97
CA ASN A 287 -13.39 12.20 20.17
C ASN A 287 -13.81 12.77 18.80
N ALA A 288 -15.08 12.57 18.41
CA ALA A 288 -15.64 13.07 17.14
C ALA A 288 -15.61 14.62 17.00
N ALA A 289 -15.40 15.36 18.08
CA ALA A 289 -15.22 16.82 18.02
C ALA A 289 -13.77 17.24 17.67
N ASN A 290 -12.78 16.37 17.88
CA ASN A 290 -11.39 16.62 17.47
C ASN A 290 -11.10 15.88 16.15
N THR A 291 -11.12 16.62 15.04
CA THR A 291 -11.07 16.07 13.68
C THR A 291 -9.86 16.57 12.86
N GLN A 292 -8.89 17.18 13.53
CA GLN A 292 -7.66 17.70 12.92
C GLN A 292 -6.67 16.55 12.64
N ILE A 293 -5.72 16.78 11.74
CA ILE A 293 -4.54 15.91 11.59
C ILE A 293 -3.79 15.89 12.94
N GLY A 294 -3.37 14.71 13.40
CA GLY A 294 -2.80 14.51 14.73
C GLY A 294 -3.83 14.33 15.86
N ALA A 295 -5.14 14.27 15.59
CA ALA A 295 -6.14 14.01 16.61
C ALA A 295 -6.03 12.56 17.16
N PRO A 296 -6.17 12.32 18.49
CA PRO A 296 -6.05 10.99 19.07
C PRO A 296 -7.10 9.99 18.59
N THR A 297 -6.69 8.72 18.47
CA THR A 297 -7.49 7.61 17.92
C THR A 297 -7.65 6.47 18.93
N VAL A 298 -8.55 5.54 18.63
CA VAL A 298 -8.74 4.27 19.37
C VAL A 298 -8.45 3.04 18.49
N GLY A 299 -7.79 3.25 17.35
CA GLY A 299 -7.49 2.23 16.34
C GLY A 299 -7.97 2.62 14.94
N GLY A 300 -7.98 1.65 14.03
CA GLY A 300 -8.35 1.83 12.63
C GLY A 300 -9.80 2.29 12.41
N GLY A 301 -10.07 2.83 11.22
CA GLY A 301 -11.42 3.14 10.76
C GLY A 301 -12.22 1.87 10.44
N THR A 302 -13.55 2.00 10.39
CA THR A 302 -14.46 0.92 10.02
C THR A 302 -14.10 0.38 8.64
N ALA A 303 -13.88 -0.93 8.57
CA ALA A 303 -13.48 -1.64 7.36
C ALA A 303 -14.43 -1.37 6.17
N GLY A 304 -13.84 -1.26 4.98
CA GLY A 304 -14.59 -1.16 3.73
C GLY A 304 -15.32 -2.47 3.36
N PRO A 305 -16.33 -2.42 2.47
CA PRO A 305 -17.13 -3.59 2.09
C PRO A 305 -16.34 -4.67 1.33
N TYR A 306 -15.22 -4.28 0.70
CA TYR A 306 -14.46 -5.04 -0.29
C TYR A 306 -13.09 -5.47 0.23
N THR A 307 -12.30 -4.53 0.78
CA THR A 307 -11.02 -4.81 1.46
C THR A 307 -11.24 -5.54 2.77
N ARG A 308 -12.28 -5.16 3.52
CA ARG A 308 -12.69 -5.74 4.81
C ARG A 308 -11.64 -5.66 5.92
N GLU A 309 -10.64 -4.79 5.76
CA GLU A 309 -9.57 -4.54 6.72
C GLU A 309 -9.83 -3.24 7.50
N PRO A 310 -9.95 -3.27 8.84
CA PRO A 310 -10.05 -2.05 9.64
C PRO A 310 -8.78 -1.21 9.51
N GLY A 311 -8.93 0.08 9.23
CA GLY A 311 -7.78 0.99 9.03
C GLY A 311 -7.32 1.16 7.59
N VAL A 312 -7.93 0.49 6.61
CA VAL A 312 -7.67 0.64 5.18
C VAL A 312 -8.98 0.92 4.44
N MET A 313 -8.91 1.66 3.32
CA MET A 313 -10.05 1.83 2.40
C MET A 313 -9.54 2.07 0.98
N GLY A 314 -9.96 1.25 0.01
CA GLY A 314 -9.66 1.48 -1.41
C GLY A 314 -10.33 2.75 -1.94
N TYR A 315 -9.76 3.37 -2.99
CA TYR A 315 -10.41 4.52 -3.64
C TYR A 315 -11.79 4.15 -4.18
N ASN A 316 -11.96 2.94 -4.75
CA ASN A 316 -13.26 2.38 -5.14
C ASN A 316 -14.27 2.31 -3.99
N GLU A 317 -13.85 1.82 -2.82
CA GLU A 317 -14.70 1.76 -1.63
C GLU A 317 -15.10 3.15 -1.13
N PHE A 318 -14.17 4.11 -1.18
CA PHE A 318 -14.43 5.46 -0.71
C PHE A 318 -15.32 6.26 -1.69
N CYS A 319 -15.11 6.15 -3.00
CA CYS A 319 -15.94 6.87 -3.96
C CYS A 319 -17.38 6.30 -4.03
N GLU A 320 -17.59 5.00 -3.83
CA GLU A 320 -18.95 4.44 -3.63
C GLU A 320 -19.60 4.97 -2.33
N LYS A 321 -18.83 5.15 -1.26
CA LYS A 321 -19.31 5.83 -0.04
C LYS A 321 -19.70 7.27 -0.30
N LEU A 322 -18.97 8.02 -1.13
CA LEU A 322 -19.33 9.41 -1.48
C LEU A 322 -20.60 9.57 -2.32
N ALA A 323 -21.21 8.47 -2.79
CA ALA A 323 -22.54 8.46 -3.39
C ALA A 323 -23.67 8.17 -2.38
N THR A 324 -23.35 7.71 -1.16
CA THR A 324 -24.32 7.18 -0.17
C THR A 324 -24.17 7.74 1.25
N GLU A 325 -23.03 8.34 1.57
CA GLU A 325 -22.67 8.87 2.88
C GLU A 325 -22.20 10.33 2.77
N ALA A 326 -22.72 11.21 3.62
CA ALA A 326 -22.20 12.57 3.75
C ALA A 326 -20.87 12.56 4.53
N TRP A 327 -19.76 12.86 3.85
CA TRP A 327 -18.43 13.07 4.41
C TRP A 327 -18.01 14.54 4.29
N ASP A 328 -17.35 15.06 5.31
CA ASP A 328 -16.68 16.37 5.30
C ASP A 328 -15.34 16.21 4.59
N LEU A 329 -15.30 16.60 3.31
CA LEU A 329 -14.12 16.54 2.44
C LEU A 329 -13.24 17.77 2.65
N ARG A 330 -12.01 17.55 3.11
CA ARG A 330 -11.04 18.59 3.46
C ARG A 330 -9.74 18.40 2.70
N TRP A 331 -8.93 19.45 2.71
CA TRP A 331 -7.62 19.47 2.07
C TRP A 331 -6.56 20.01 3.03
N SER A 332 -5.39 19.37 3.06
CA SER A 332 -4.23 19.85 3.81
C SER A 332 -3.37 20.71 2.89
N GLU A 333 -3.44 22.04 3.01
CA GLU A 333 -2.58 22.93 2.18
C GLU A 333 -1.09 22.86 2.59
N GLU A 334 -0.76 22.36 3.78
CA GLU A 334 0.64 22.10 4.17
C GLU A 334 1.17 20.81 3.51
N GLN A 335 0.39 19.72 3.58
CA GLN A 335 0.82 18.40 3.11
C GLN A 335 0.46 18.12 1.64
N GLN A 336 -0.36 18.96 1.01
CA GLN A 336 -0.84 18.88 -0.39
C GLN A 336 -1.55 17.56 -0.74
N VAL A 337 -2.46 17.13 0.14
CA VAL A 337 -3.26 15.89 0.06
C VAL A 337 -4.66 16.10 0.67
N PRO A 338 -5.68 15.33 0.24
CA PRO A 338 -7.01 15.38 0.83
C PRO A 338 -7.10 14.54 2.12
N TYR A 339 -8.11 14.84 2.93
CA TYR A 339 -8.57 13.95 3.99
C TYR A 339 -10.08 14.14 4.21
N ALA A 340 -10.76 13.11 4.70
CA ALA A 340 -12.21 13.08 4.85
C ALA A 340 -12.62 12.68 6.27
N VAL A 341 -13.70 13.30 6.78
CA VAL A 341 -14.20 13.05 8.14
C VAL A 341 -15.70 12.78 8.14
N ARG A 342 -16.16 11.78 8.92
CA ARG A 342 -17.57 11.50 9.14
C ARG A 342 -17.82 10.93 10.54
N ASN A 343 -18.51 11.68 11.39
CA ASN A 343 -18.67 11.36 12.82
C ASN A 343 -17.30 11.19 13.50
N ASN A 344 -16.98 10.00 14.02
CA ASN A 344 -15.65 9.66 14.54
C ASN A 344 -14.75 8.93 13.52
N GLN A 345 -15.17 8.79 12.26
CA GLN A 345 -14.38 8.16 11.21
C GLN A 345 -13.55 9.23 10.49
N TRP A 346 -12.28 8.92 10.23
CA TRP A 346 -11.32 9.81 9.57
C TRP A 346 -10.54 9.01 8.52
N LEU A 347 -10.29 9.58 7.35
CA LEU A 347 -9.59 8.93 6.24
C LEU A 347 -8.58 9.89 5.60
N GLY A 348 -7.31 9.51 5.53
CA GLY A 348 -6.29 10.19 4.74
C GLY A 348 -6.00 9.39 3.47
N TYR A 349 -6.19 9.98 2.30
CA TYR A 349 -6.22 9.29 1.02
C TYR A 349 -5.62 10.15 -0.11
N ASP A 350 -5.67 9.65 -1.34
CA ASP A 350 -5.29 10.39 -2.55
C ASP A 350 -6.48 10.57 -3.51
N ASP A 351 -6.58 11.73 -4.15
CA ASP A 351 -7.54 12.07 -5.19
C ASP A 351 -6.85 12.59 -6.46
N LEU A 352 -7.63 13.00 -7.46
CA LEU A 352 -7.08 13.53 -8.72
C LEU A 352 -6.19 14.77 -8.48
N ARG A 353 -6.50 15.65 -7.51
CA ARG A 353 -5.65 16.80 -7.17
C ARG A 353 -4.31 16.37 -6.57
N SER A 354 -4.28 15.45 -5.60
CA SER A 354 -3.02 15.01 -5.00
C SER A 354 -2.19 14.14 -5.96
N VAL A 355 -2.85 13.32 -6.79
CA VAL A 355 -2.21 12.60 -7.90
C VAL A 355 -1.57 13.58 -8.89
N GLN A 356 -2.27 14.62 -9.32
CA GLN A 356 -1.72 15.68 -10.19
C GLN A 356 -0.47 16.32 -9.59
N LEU A 357 -0.48 16.62 -8.28
CA LEU A 357 0.64 17.23 -7.58
C LEU A 357 1.82 16.27 -7.38
N LYS A 358 1.56 14.97 -7.13
CA LYS A 358 2.60 13.93 -7.03
C LYS A 358 3.25 13.62 -8.38
N VAL A 359 2.48 13.60 -9.47
CA VAL A 359 3.06 13.45 -10.82
C VAL A 359 3.79 14.73 -11.23
N LYS A 360 3.30 15.93 -10.88
CA LYS A 360 4.11 17.14 -11.05
C LYS A 360 5.43 17.05 -10.27
N TYR A 361 5.41 16.61 -9.02
CA TYR A 361 6.62 16.43 -8.20
C TYR A 361 7.61 15.45 -8.84
N LEU A 362 7.17 14.28 -9.31
CA LEU A 362 8.08 13.31 -9.93
C LEU A 362 8.68 13.82 -11.25
N LEU A 363 7.93 14.64 -12.00
CA LEU A 363 8.44 15.30 -13.21
C LEU A 363 9.45 16.41 -12.87
N ASP A 364 9.15 17.28 -11.91
CA ASP A 364 10.02 18.37 -11.46
C ASP A 364 11.33 17.86 -10.84
N GLN A 365 11.29 16.74 -10.10
CA GLN A 365 12.48 16.06 -9.55
C GLN A 365 13.20 15.15 -10.56
N GLY A 366 12.71 15.06 -11.80
CA GLY A 366 13.35 14.26 -12.86
C GLY A 366 13.17 12.74 -12.75
N LEU A 367 12.37 12.24 -11.80
CA LEU A 367 12.30 10.83 -11.39
C LEU A 367 11.94 9.86 -12.53
N GLY A 368 12.38 8.62 -12.43
CA GLY A 368 12.20 7.56 -13.43
C GLY A 368 10.75 7.24 -13.81
N GLY A 369 9.77 7.51 -12.95
CA GLY A 369 8.36 7.31 -13.25
C GLY A 369 7.43 7.33 -12.03
N ALA A 370 6.20 6.85 -12.23
CA ALA A 370 5.23 6.56 -11.18
C ALA A 370 5.09 5.05 -10.96
N MET A 371 4.83 4.67 -9.72
CA MET A 371 4.41 3.34 -9.30
C MET A 371 3.08 3.45 -8.56
N VAL A 372 2.18 2.48 -8.72
CA VAL A 372 0.93 2.42 -7.97
C VAL A 372 0.76 1.15 -7.15
N TRP A 373 0.25 1.35 -5.93
CA TRP A 373 -0.30 0.32 -5.08
C TRP A 373 -1.77 0.63 -4.80
N SER A 374 -2.74 -0.07 -5.39
CA SER A 374 -2.65 -1.12 -6.41
C SER A 374 -3.84 -1.03 -7.38
N LEU A 375 -3.77 -1.67 -8.55
CA LEU A 375 -4.79 -1.49 -9.60
C LEU A 375 -6.20 -1.88 -9.14
N GLU A 376 -6.33 -2.85 -8.24
CA GLU A 376 -7.59 -3.33 -7.70
C GLU A 376 -8.26 -2.39 -6.66
N THR A 377 -7.64 -1.27 -6.29
CA THR A 377 -8.23 -0.29 -5.37
C THR A 377 -8.63 1.03 -6.04
N ASP A 378 -8.23 1.28 -7.29
CA ASP A 378 -8.84 2.32 -8.14
C ASP A 378 -10.29 1.94 -8.53
N ASP A 379 -11.07 2.88 -9.07
CA ASP A 379 -12.42 2.57 -9.62
C ASP A 379 -12.31 1.84 -10.97
N PHE A 380 -11.83 0.60 -10.95
CA PHE A 380 -11.59 -0.24 -12.13
C PHE A 380 -12.87 -0.64 -12.89
N LEU A 381 -14.05 -0.42 -12.31
CA LEU A 381 -15.37 -0.63 -12.91
C LEU A 381 -15.99 0.67 -13.46
N GLY A 382 -15.57 1.84 -12.95
CA GLY A 382 -16.08 3.16 -13.33
C GLY A 382 -17.43 3.50 -12.70
N VAL A 383 -17.79 2.86 -11.57
CA VAL A 383 -19.11 2.97 -10.94
C VAL A 383 -19.32 4.29 -10.21
N CYS A 384 -18.26 5.00 -9.83
CA CYS A 384 -18.32 6.31 -9.18
C CYS A 384 -18.51 7.46 -10.18
N GLY A 385 -18.53 7.19 -11.48
CA GLY A 385 -18.79 8.19 -12.53
C GLY A 385 -17.55 8.90 -13.09
N GLY A 386 -16.34 8.50 -12.68
CA GLY A 386 -15.08 9.00 -13.25
C GLY A 386 -14.67 8.34 -14.57
N GLY A 387 -15.44 7.35 -15.04
CA GLY A 387 -14.94 6.33 -15.96
C GLY A 387 -14.13 5.27 -15.21
N ARG A 388 -13.76 4.18 -15.90
CA ARG A 388 -12.89 3.14 -15.32
C ARG A 388 -11.51 3.73 -15.06
N TYR A 389 -10.82 3.31 -14.00
CA TYR A 389 -9.44 3.67 -13.67
C TYR A 389 -9.15 5.19 -13.65
N PRO A 390 -9.95 6.02 -12.94
CA PRO A 390 -9.81 7.47 -12.99
C PRO A 390 -8.44 7.96 -12.50
N LEU A 391 -7.90 7.40 -11.40
CA LEU A 391 -6.58 7.80 -10.91
C LEU A 391 -5.47 7.33 -11.85
N MET A 392 -5.57 6.10 -12.35
CA MET A 392 -4.58 5.53 -13.27
C MET A 392 -4.55 6.19 -14.65
N HIS A 393 -5.69 6.62 -15.20
CA HIS A 393 -5.72 7.40 -16.43
C HIS A 393 -5.07 8.79 -16.24
N GLU A 394 -5.28 9.44 -15.10
CA GLU A 394 -4.63 10.73 -14.78
C GLU A 394 -3.11 10.55 -14.68
N ILE A 395 -2.63 9.55 -13.92
CA ILE A 395 -1.19 9.21 -13.83
C ILE A 395 -0.60 8.93 -15.22
N ARG A 396 -1.25 8.06 -16.01
CA ARG A 396 -0.78 7.67 -17.34
C ARG A 396 -0.76 8.85 -18.32
N SER A 397 -1.73 9.75 -18.25
CA SER A 397 -1.78 10.98 -19.04
C SER A 397 -0.60 11.89 -18.69
N LEU A 398 -0.46 12.23 -17.42
CA LEU A 398 0.53 13.21 -16.94
C LEU A 398 1.99 12.72 -17.10
N VAL A 399 2.28 11.45 -16.81
CA VAL A 399 3.63 10.87 -16.99
C VAL A 399 4.05 10.88 -18.47
N ASN A 400 3.09 10.82 -19.40
CA ASN A 400 3.30 10.93 -20.84
C ASN A 400 3.29 12.40 -21.35
N GLY A 401 3.23 13.41 -20.48
CA GLY A 401 3.22 14.83 -20.86
C GLY A 401 1.85 15.40 -21.24
N GLY A 402 0.76 14.70 -20.89
CA GLY A 402 -0.61 15.21 -20.99
C GLY A 402 -0.89 16.36 -20.01
N THR A 403 -2.00 17.06 -20.21
CA THR A 403 -2.47 18.12 -19.30
C THR A 403 -3.31 17.54 -18.15
N PRO A 404 -3.21 18.12 -16.93
CA PRO A 404 -4.12 17.78 -15.83
C PRO A 404 -5.60 17.89 -16.21
N SER A 405 -6.41 16.94 -15.77
CA SER A 405 -7.87 17.04 -15.91
C SER A 405 -8.46 18.11 -14.99
N THR A 406 -9.60 18.69 -15.38
CA THR A 406 -10.27 19.75 -14.60
C THR A 406 -11.05 19.23 -13.39
N THR A 407 -11.20 17.91 -13.26
CA THR A 407 -11.86 17.26 -12.13
C THR A 407 -10.82 16.94 -11.07
N THR A 408 -10.93 17.57 -9.91
CA THR A 408 -9.89 17.52 -8.85
C THR A 408 -10.28 16.65 -7.67
N GLN A 409 -11.57 16.55 -7.35
CA GLN A 409 -12.11 15.69 -6.29
C GLN A 409 -12.61 14.35 -6.83
N PRO A 410 -12.79 13.32 -5.97
CA PRO A 410 -13.46 12.09 -6.37
C PRO A 410 -14.87 12.39 -6.90
N PRO A 411 -15.31 11.77 -8.01
CA PRO A 411 -16.64 11.98 -8.53
C PRO A 411 -17.68 11.40 -7.56
N SER A 412 -18.59 12.25 -7.09
CA SER A 412 -19.80 11.82 -6.38
C SER A 412 -20.92 11.66 -7.39
N VAL A 413 -21.56 10.49 -7.40
CA VAL A 413 -22.76 10.26 -8.20
C VAL A 413 -23.89 11.09 -7.60
N ALA A 414 -24.15 12.25 -8.21
CA ALA A 414 -25.23 13.14 -7.79
C ALA A 414 -26.55 12.33 -7.75
N PRO A 415 -27.28 12.32 -6.62
CA PRO A 415 -28.45 11.47 -6.47
C PRO A 415 -29.49 11.85 -7.51
N THR A 416 -29.75 10.94 -8.45
CA THR A 416 -30.66 11.19 -9.58
C THR A 416 -32.05 11.51 -9.05
N THR A 417 -32.40 12.80 -9.05
CA THR A 417 -33.71 13.30 -8.63
C THR A 417 -34.77 12.87 -9.64
N THR A 418 -35.19 11.61 -9.55
CA THR A 418 -36.23 11.02 -10.39
C THR A 418 -37.54 11.72 -10.06
N THR A 419 -37.86 12.78 -10.79
CA THR A 419 -39.08 13.58 -10.61
C THR A 419 -40.30 12.73 -10.97
N VAL A 420 -40.84 12.02 -9.98
CA VAL A 420 -42.04 11.18 -10.14
C VAL A 420 -43.21 12.07 -10.53
N ALA A 421 -43.58 12.03 -11.81
CA ALA A 421 -44.79 12.67 -12.29
C ALA A 421 -46.02 12.07 -11.58
N PRO A 422 -47.06 12.85 -11.24
CA PRO A 422 -48.22 12.34 -10.49
C PRO A 422 -48.92 11.18 -11.22
N GLY A 423 -48.75 9.96 -10.72
CA GLY A 423 -49.36 8.76 -11.28
C GLY A 423 -50.86 8.72 -11.02
N THR A 424 -51.67 8.68 -12.09
CA THR A 424 -53.14 8.68 -11.99
C THR A 424 -53.67 7.42 -11.31
N THR A 425 -54.39 7.60 -10.20
CA THR A 425 -54.97 6.50 -9.42
C THR A 425 -56.05 5.75 -10.21
N THR A 426 -55.79 4.50 -10.61
CA THR A 426 -56.80 3.59 -11.18
C THR A 426 -56.97 2.39 -10.25
N THR A 427 -58.06 2.38 -9.48
CA THR A 427 -58.43 1.26 -8.61
C THR A 427 -59.25 0.21 -9.38
N THR A 428 -58.90 -1.07 -9.21
CA THR A 428 -59.71 -2.22 -9.69
C THR A 428 -59.84 -3.23 -8.53
N PRO A 429 -61.06 -3.60 -8.10
CA PRO A 429 -61.26 -4.39 -6.88
C PRO A 429 -61.49 -5.89 -7.10
N THR A 430 -60.83 -6.71 -6.29
CA THR A 430 -61.17 -8.10 -5.93
C THR A 430 -60.67 -8.33 -4.50
N GLY A 431 -61.29 -9.11 -3.61
CA GLY A 431 -62.48 -9.95 -3.72
C GLY A 431 -62.36 -11.06 -2.67
N ALA A 432 -63.23 -11.08 -1.64
CA ALA A 432 -63.12 -12.00 -0.50
C ALA A 432 -63.53 -13.46 -0.87
N ASN A 433 -63.38 -14.51 -0.04
CA ASN A 433 -63.25 -14.63 1.42
C ASN A 433 -62.63 -16.02 1.80
N PRO A 434 -63.02 -16.71 2.90
CA PRO A 434 -62.53 -16.64 4.29
C PRO A 434 -61.70 -17.89 4.76
N GLY A 435 -61.16 -17.85 5.98
CA GLY A 435 -60.68 -19.05 6.69
C GLY A 435 -60.22 -18.79 8.13
N THR A 436 -61.06 -19.10 9.14
CA THR A 436 -60.82 -18.78 10.57
C THR A 436 -61.07 -19.96 11.51
N THR A 437 -60.16 -20.23 12.45
CA THR A 437 -60.40 -21.03 13.68
C THR A 437 -59.49 -20.63 14.85
N GLN A 438 -60.06 -20.59 16.06
CA GLN A 438 -59.48 -20.36 17.41
C GLN A 438 -60.53 -20.90 18.43
N PRO A 439 -60.30 -20.98 19.77
CA PRO A 439 -59.11 -20.77 20.61
C PRO A 439 -58.75 -22.13 21.31
N PRO A 440 -58.41 -22.37 22.61
CA PRO A 440 -58.17 -21.48 23.77
C PRO A 440 -57.03 -21.88 24.77
N THR A 441 -57.14 -21.33 25.97
CA THR A 441 -56.52 -21.53 27.31
C THR A 441 -56.33 -22.97 27.82
N SER A 442 -55.47 -23.27 28.82
CA SER A 442 -54.49 -22.47 29.61
C SER A 442 -53.47 -23.38 30.33
N ASP A 443 -52.34 -22.83 30.81
CA ASP A 443 -51.94 -22.78 32.25
C ASP A 443 -50.49 -22.26 32.43
N ALA A 444 -50.13 -21.81 33.64
CA ALA A 444 -48.81 -21.25 34.00
C ALA A 444 -48.39 -21.70 35.42
N PRO A 445 -47.08 -21.70 35.77
CA PRO A 445 -46.43 -20.53 36.40
C PRO A 445 -45.08 -20.14 35.72
N ASN A 446 -44.60 -18.89 35.74
CA ASN A 446 -44.00 -18.11 36.87
C ASN A 446 -42.75 -18.81 37.47
N HIS A 447 -41.54 -18.24 37.58
CA HIS A 447 -40.97 -16.88 37.36
C HIS A 447 -39.67 -17.01 36.49
N THR A 448 -38.90 -15.99 36.04
CA THR A 448 -38.40 -14.76 36.70
C THR A 448 -37.95 -13.69 35.68
N THR A 449 -37.93 -12.44 36.12
CA THR A 449 -37.61 -11.19 35.40
C THR A 449 -36.34 -11.21 34.53
N THR A 450 -36.45 -10.77 33.27
CA THR A 450 -35.31 -10.31 32.45
C THR A 450 -35.22 -8.79 32.52
N SER A 451 -34.09 -8.24 32.99
CA SER A 451 -33.85 -6.80 33.01
C SER A 451 -33.08 -6.33 31.78
N THR A 452 -33.56 -5.27 31.12
CA THR A 452 -32.86 -4.57 30.03
C THR A 452 -31.50 -4.02 30.47
N THR A 453 -30.44 -4.31 29.73
CA THR A 453 -29.16 -3.62 29.82
C THR A 453 -29.01 -2.62 28.69
N THR A 454 -29.27 -1.34 28.99
CA THR A 454 -28.94 -0.22 28.08
C THR A 454 -27.43 -0.07 27.93
N GLY A 455 -26.95 0.14 26.71
CA GLY A 455 -25.55 0.52 26.48
C GLY A 455 -25.20 1.83 27.17
N GLY A 456 -24.04 1.87 27.84
CA GLY A 456 -23.55 3.04 28.59
C GLY A 456 -22.18 3.49 28.10
N ASN A 457 -21.95 4.81 28.13
CA ASN A 457 -20.65 5.42 27.81
C ASN A 457 -19.58 5.02 28.85
N PRO A 458 -18.27 5.04 28.52
CA PRO A 458 -17.21 4.71 29.46
C PRO A 458 -17.15 5.75 30.60
N GLY A 459 -17.14 5.26 31.85
CA GLY A 459 -17.02 6.08 33.05
C GLY A 459 -15.55 6.27 33.45
N THR A 460 -15.19 7.49 33.84
CA THR A 460 -13.84 7.80 34.35
C THR A 460 -13.66 7.31 35.78
N THR A 461 -13.05 6.14 35.96
CA THR A 461 -12.57 5.67 37.27
C THR A 461 -11.11 6.05 37.47
N GLN A 462 -10.82 6.97 38.40
CA GLN A 462 -9.47 7.32 38.81
C GLN A 462 -9.12 6.63 40.15
N PRO A 463 -8.24 5.61 40.16
CA PRO A 463 -7.74 4.99 41.40
C PRO A 463 -6.68 5.86 42.10
N PRO A 464 -6.30 5.54 43.35
CA PRO A 464 -5.26 6.26 44.07
C PRO A 464 -3.87 6.16 43.41
N SER A 465 -3.06 7.20 43.62
CA SER A 465 -1.69 7.34 43.11
C SER A 465 -0.77 6.18 43.51
N GLY A 466 -0.04 5.62 42.54
CA GLY A 466 1.13 4.76 42.79
C GLY A 466 1.24 3.52 41.89
N VAL A 467 0.11 2.92 41.48
CA VAL A 467 0.08 1.69 40.65
C VAL A 467 -1.01 1.79 39.59
N GLY A 468 -0.93 2.79 38.71
CA GLY A 468 -1.74 2.83 37.49
C GLY A 468 -1.28 1.78 36.46
N PRO A 469 -2.14 1.33 35.53
CA PRO A 469 -1.77 0.38 34.47
C PRO A 469 -0.64 0.90 33.54
N CYS A 470 -0.44 2.21 33.50
CA CYS A 470 0.59 2.89 32.71
C CYS A 470 1.89 3.17 33.48
N ALA A 471 1.97 2.75 34.75
CA ALA A 471 3.15 2.94 35.59
C ALA A 471 4.39 2.27 34.98
N GLY A 472 5.54 2.91 35.15
CA GLY A 472 6.80 2.50 34.50
C GLY A 472 6.97 2.99 33.05
N GLY A 473 6.16 3.95 32.60
CA GLY A 473 6.34 4.61 31.29
C GLY A 473 5.75 3.85 30.11
N ARG A 474 4.70 3.06 30.34
CA ARG A 474 3.97 2.38 29.25
C ARG A 474 3.09 3.38 28.52
N TYR A 475 3.15 3.38 27.19
CA TYR A 475 2.39 4.28 26.30
C TYR A 475 1.62 3.44 25.27
N GLY A 476 0.47 3.92 24.79
CA GLY A 476 -0.37 3.20 23.83
C GLY A 476 -1.22 2.11 24.49
N PHE A 477 -1.51 1.02 23.77
CA PHE A 477 -2.44 -0.03 24.19
C PHE A 477 -1.81 -1.04 25.15
N VAL A 478 -2.34 -1.12 26.37
CA VAL A 478 -1.84 -1.98 27.47
C VAL A 478 -2.94 -2.95 27.93
N PRO A 479 -2.68 -4.27 28.09
CA PRO A 479 -3.68 -5.23 28.56
C PRO A 479 -4.27 -4.88 29.94
N HIS A 480 -5.56 -5.15 30.13
CA HIS A 480 -6.18 -5.04 31.46
C HIS A 480 -5.78 -6.27 32.31
N PRO A 481 -5.24 -6.09 33.55
CA PRO A 481 -4.50 -7.13 34.26
C PRO A 481 -5.34 -8.35 34.70
N THR A 482 -6.67 -8.21 34.74
CA THR A 482 -7.60 -9.25 35.23
C THR A 482 -8.78 -9.53 34.29
N ASN A 483 -8.78 -9.00 33.06
CA ASN A 483 -9.90 -9.17 32.13
C ASN A 483 -9.44 -9.04 30.67
N CYS A 484 -9.33 -10.16 29.97
CA CYS A 484 -8.85 -10.20 28.58
C CYS A 484 -9.83 -9.60 27.58
N ALA A 485 -11.10 -9.36 27.94
CA ALA A 485 -12.02 -8.58 27.12
C ALA A 485 -11.82 -7.06 27.28
N ARG A 486 -10.77 -6.60 27.99
CA ARG A 486 -10.49 -5.19 28.26
C ARG A 486 -9.02 -4.82 28.07
N TYR A 487 -8.80 -3.52 27.88
CA TYR A 487 -7.47 -2.91 27.77
C TYR A 487 -7.51 -1.45 28.22
N TYR A 488 -6.33 -0.87 28.41
CA TYR A 488 -6.13 0.55 28.66
C TYR A 488 -5.44 1.21 27.46
N ILE A 489 -5.80 2.45 27.15
CA ILE A 489 -4.97 3.33 26.33
C ILE A 489 -4.24 4.30 27.27
N CYS A 490 -2.93 4.18 27.32
CA CYS A 490 -2.03 5.00 28.13
C CYS A 490 -1.55 6.22 27.34
N LEU A 491 -1.93 7.42 27.79
CA LEU A 491 -1.50 8.71 27.21
C LEU A 491 -0.39 9.38 28.02
N THR A 492 -0.32 9.11 29.33
CA THR A 492 0.83 9.42 30.20
C THR A 492 0.95 8.32 31.26
N ALA A 493 1.92 8.41 32.17
CA ALA A 493 2.02 7.50 33.32
C ALA A 493 0.77 7.49 34.22
N ASP A 494 0.05 8.62 34.29
CA ASP A 494 -1.12 8.82 35.16
C ASP A 494 -2.43 9.06 34.37
N THR A 495 -2.38 9.26 33.05
CA THR A 495 -3.53 9.56 32.18
C THR A 495 -3.84 8.37 31.28
N TYR A 496 -4.99 7.74 31.49
CA TYR A 496 -5.43 6.58 30.72
C TYR A 496 -6.95 6.41 30.69
N TYR A 497 -7.41 5.60 29.75
CA TYR A 497 -8.82 5.25 29.57
C TYR A 497 -8.98 3.72 29.45
N GLU A 498 -9.97 3.16 30.12
CA GLU A 498 -10.31 1.73 30.03
C GLU A 498 -11.33 1.49 28.91
N PHE A 499 -11.09 0.47 28.09
CA PHE A 499 -11.96 0.04 27.01
C PHE A 499 -12.32 -1.44 27.14
N THR A 500 -13.45 -1.82 26.55
CA THR A 500 -13.88 -3.21 26.40
C THR A 500 -13.90 -3.56 24.92
N CYS A 501 -13.34 -4.71 24.55
CA CYS A 501 -13.33 -5.21 23.18
C CYS A 501 -14.75 -5.56 22.68
N PRO A 502 -14.99 -5.53 21.36
CA PRO A 502 -16.25 -5.99 20.78
C PRO A 502 -16.64 -7.42 21.20
N PRO A 503 -17.95 -7.74 21.33
CA PRO A 503 -18.40 -9.08 21.71
C PRO A 503 -17.81 -10.18 20.81
N GLY A 504 -17.19 -11.19 21.43
CA GLY A 504 -16.49 -12.28 20.72
C GLY A 504 -14.99 -12.05 20.48
N THR A 505 -14.43 -10.91 20.90
CA THR A 505 -13.00 -10.60 20.79
C THR A 505 -12.35 -10.33 22.15
N LEU A 506 -11.05 -10.59 22.24
CA LEU A 506 -10.19 -10.34 23.40
C LEU A 506 -9.02 -9.44 22.98
N PHE A 507 -8.44 -8.70 23.93
CA PHE A 507 -7.28 -7.85 23.66
C PHE A 507 -6.00 -8.70 23.54
N ASP A 508 -5.38 -8.62 22.38
CA ASP A 508 -4.14 -9.31 22.03
C ASP A 508 -2.92 -8.51 22.51
N PRO A 509 -2.13 -9.03 23.47
CA PRO A 509 -0.97 -8.32 24.02
C PRO A 509 0.25 -8.29 23.08
N VAL A 510 0.20 -8.99 21.94
CA VAL A 510 1.27 -9.05 20.93
C VAL A 510 0.93 -8.18 19.73
N LEU A 511 -0.33 -8.25 19.27
CA LEU A 511 -0.82 -7.46 18.14
C LEU A 511 -1.38 -6.08 18.54
N HIS A 512 -1.57 -5.82 19.84
CA HIS A 512 -2.11 -4.58 20.42
C HIS A 512 -3.53 -4.20 19.92
N ILE A 513 -4.33 -5.19 19.51
CA ILE A 513 -5.70 -5.02 18.98
C ILE A 513 -6.70 -5.92 19.71
N CYS A 514 -8.00 -5.70 19.51
CA CYS A 514 -9.01 -6.72 19.82
C CYS A 514 -9.03 -7.78 18.70
N ASN A 515 -8.59 -9.00 19.01
CA ASN A 515 -8.48 -10.15 18.10
C ASN A 515 -9.51 -11.22 18.51
N TRP A 516 -9.77 -12.21 17.64
CA TRP A 516 -10.74 -13.28 17.92
C TRP A 516 -10.32 -14.09 19.14
N ALA A 517 -11.29 -14.46 19.99
CA ALA A 517 -11.02 -15.03 21.31
C ALA A 517 -10.24 -16.36 21.27
N ASP A 518 -10.39 -17.15 20.21
CA ASP A 518 -9.67 -18.40 19.95
C ASP A 518 -8.19 -18.21 19.54
N GLN A 519 -7.81 -16.99 19.13
CA GLN A 519 -6.46 -16.63 18.72
C GLN A 519 -5.65 -15.95 19.85
N VAL A 520 -6.31 -15.49 20.91
CA VAL A 520 -5.69 -14.73 22.02
C VAL A 520 -5.40 -15.61 23.22
N LYS A 521 -4.14 -15.65 23.67
CA LYS A 521 -3.76 -16.33 24.91
C LYS A 521 -4.00 -15.41 26.12
N CYS A 522 -5.17 -15.57 26.74
CA CYS A 522 -5.50 -14.87 27.98
C CYS A 522 -4.59 -15.33 29.14
N PRO A 523 -3.98 -14.44 29.95
CA PRO A 523 -3.07 -14.84 31.04
C PRO A 523 -3.71 -15.58 32.24
N ASN A 524 -4.98 -15.94 32.19
CA ASN A 524 -5.75 -16.53 33.30
C ASN A 524 -6.62 -17.75 32.88
N GLU A 525 -6.28 -18.41 31.77
CA GLU A 525 -6.90 -19.68 31.30
C GLU A 525 -5.85 -20.79 31.12
#